data_AF-A0A6J7PY42-F1
#
_entry.id   AF-A0A6J7PY42-F1
#
_cell.length_a   1.000
_cell.length_b   1.000
_cell.length_c   1.000
_cell.angle_alpha   90.00
_cell.angle_beta   90.00
_cell.angle_gamma   90.00
#
_symmetry.space_group_name_H-M   'P 1'
#
loop_
_entity.id
_entity.type
_entity.pdbx_description
1 polymer ?
#
loop_
_entity_poly.entity_id
_entity_poly.type
_entity_poly.pdbx_seq_one_letter_code
_entity_poly.pdbx_strand_id
1 'polypeptide(L)'
;MGTLSDIAALAEAAHALGVPLMVDQAWGAHLDYLPGSGALALGADIAVTSIHKALMGYSATAIVSCRGGLIDPHRLDRSVDLTATTSPSATLLASIDATRHVMLTDGVAALARVAAATAEARDIVRRVAGVVVIDESSVGCPVDPNKLTLWLPETGVTGTMLSDALWQRRIGVEAADSDTIVMTMSPVDSSEWIVDVARMVAALIESMRGRPRTPAPVATWQVRPEVVITPREAMFAPRRRMSLREAVGQVSAEQFCPYPPGVPLLGPGERVTEALVDAIGVAGTLGRVAYCSDPTLATIEVVNQ
;
A
#
# COMPACT_ATOMS: atom_id res chain seq x y z
N MET A 1 -0.99 -5.87 -1.59
CA MET A 1 -0.52 -7.18 -2.11
C MET A 1 0.39 -7.91 -1.15
N GLY A 2 1.42 -7.26 -0.58
CA GLY A 2 2.34 -7.91 0.33
C GLY A 2 3.60 -8.47 -0.32
N THR A 3 3.87 -8.11 -1.57
CA THR A 3 5.13 -8.39 -2.24
C THR A 3 6.27 -7.60 -1.60
N LEU A 4 7.45 -8.21 -1.53
CA LEU A 4 8.68 -7.61 -1.00
C LEU A 4 9.67 -7.42 -2.15
N SER A 5 10.25 -6.22 -2.23
CA SER A 5 11.30 -5.90 -3.19
C SER A 5 12.65 -6.47 -2.75
N ASP A 6 13.53 -6.75 -3.70
CA ASP A 6 14.93 -7.09 -3.41
C ASP A 6 15.71 -5.84 -3.00
N ILE A 7 15.60 -5.48 -1.72
CA ILE A 7 16.24 -4.28 -1.16
C ILE A 7 17.77 -4.37 -1.25
N ALA A 8 18.34 -5.57 -1.13
CA ALA A 8 19.79 -5.76 -1.19
C ALA A 8 20.33 -5.42 -2.59
N ALA A 9 19.70 -5.95 -3.65
CA ALA A 9 20.08 -5.63 -5.02
C ALA A 9 19.88 -4.14 -5.34
N LEU A 10 18.79 -3.52 -4.85
CA LEU A 10 18.54 -2.09 -5.02
C LEU A 10 19.57 -1.23 -4.29
N ALA A 11 19.98 -1.62 -3.08
CA ALA A 11 21.00 -0.92 -2.31
C ALA A 11 22.35 -0.98 -3.01
N GLU A 12 22.76 -2.17 -3.47
CA GLU A 12 23.99 -2.36 -4.24
C GLU A 12 24.02 -1.48 -5.49
N ALA A 13 22.94 -1.47 -6.27
CA ALA A 13 22.83 -0.64 -7.48
C ALA A 13 22.90 0.86 -7.18
N ALA A 14 22.25 1.34 -6.11
CA ALA A 14 22.27 2.74 -5.70
C ALA A 14 23.67 3.16 -5.19
N HIS A 15 24.28 2.31 -4.34
CA HIS A 15 25.60 2.57 -3.76
C HIS A 15 26.73 2.53 -4.79
N ALA A 16 26.61 1.72 -5.85
CA ALA A 16 27.53 1.74 -6.99
C ALA A 16 27.58 3.12 -7.70
N LEU A 17 26.53 3.93 -7.54
CA LEU A 17 26.43 5.30 -8.05
C LEU A 17 26.68 6.37 -6.97
N GLY A 18 26.99 5.98 -5.74
CA GLY A 18 27.15 6.89 -4.61
C GLY A 18 25.85 7.55 -4.15
N VAL A 19 24.69 6.96 -4.47
CA VAL A 19 23.37 7.48 -4.14
C VAL A 19 22.80 6.70 -2.95
N PRO A 20 22.26 7.35 -1.90
CA PRO A 20 21.62 6.65 -0.81
C PRO A 20 20.28 6.04 -1.23
N LEU A 21 19.96 4.85 -0.70
CA LEU A 21 18.66 4.20 -0.85
C LEU A 21 17.75 4.54 0.33
N MET A 22 16.60 5.12 0.03
CA MET A 22 15.50 5.31 0.99
C MET A 22 14.37 4.32 0.67
N VAL A 23 13.90 3.60 1.68
CA VAL A 23 12.79 2.65 1.56
C VAL A 23 11.60 3.13 2.37
N ASP A 24 10.45 3.31 1.69
CA ASP A 24 9.16 3.44 2.36
C ASP A 24 8.68 2.04 2.80
N GLN A 25 8.95 1.71 4.05
CA GLN A 25 8.55 0.47 4.71
C GLN A 25 7.30 0.71 5.59
N ALA A 26 6.39 1.60 5.19
CA ALA A 26 5.20 1.93 5.98
C ALA A 26 4.37 0.69 6.36
N TRP A 27 4.24 -0.28 5.45
CA TRP A 27 3.51 -1.53 5.65
C TRP A 27 4.32 -2.69 6.21
N GLY A 28 5.63 -2.50 6.44
CA GLY A 28 6.57 -3.55 6.78
C GLY A 28 7.30 -3.33 8.11
N ALA A 29 6.75 -2.54 9.04
CA ALA A 29 7.43 -2.24 10.30
C ALA A 29 7.75 -3.50 11.14
N HIS A 30 6.96 -4.58 10.99
CA HIS A 30 7.23 -5.88 11.61
C HIS A 30 8.45 -6.60 11.03
N LEU A 31 8.85 -6.30 9.78
CA LEU A 31 10.01 -6.92 9.13
C LEU A 31 11.32 -6.57 9.84
N ASP A 32 11.39 -5.43 10.53
CA ASP A 32 12.56 -5.03 11.34
C ASP A 32 12.82 -5.99 12.51
N TYR A 33 11.80 -6.76 12.92
CA TYR A 33 11.88 -7.76 13.99
C TYR A 33 11.94 -9.20 13.46
N LEU A 34 11.92 -9.38 12.13
CA LEU A 34 12.21 -10.65 11.47
C LEU A 34 13.68 -10.65 11.04
N PRO A 35 14.50 -11.63 11.47
CA PRO A 35 15.92 -11.64 11.16
C PRO A 35 16.22 -11.45 9.68
N GLY A 36 17.02 -10.43 9.35
CA GLY A 36 17.47 -10.15 7.99
C GLY A 36 16.41 -9.60 7.02
N SER A 37 15.21 -9.27 7.49
CA SER A 37 14.10 -8.86 6.60
C SER A 37 13.88 -7.35 6.53
N GLY A 38 14.29 -6.58 7.54
CA GLY A 38 14.13 -5.13 7.56
C GLY A 38 15.00 -4.41 6.54
N ALA A 39 14.50 -3.31 5.96
CA ALA A 39 15.17 -2.57 4.89
C ALA A 39 16.58 -2.11 5.27
N LEU A 40 16.78 -1.62 6.51
CA LEU A 40 18.12 -1.23 6.96
C LEU A 40 19.06 -2.44 7.05
N ALA A 41 18.58 -3.60 7.52
CA ALA A 41 19.39 -4.81 7.58
C ALA A 41 19.81 -5.29 6.17
N LEU A 42 18.94 -5.07 5.19
CA LEU A 42 19.16 -5.39 3.77
C LEU A 42 20.02 -4.35 3.02
N GLY A 43 20.48 -3.28 3.68
CA GLY A 43 21.44 -2.33 3.10
C GLY A 43 20.87 -0.97 2.73
N ALA A 44 19.58 -0.69 2.94
CA ALA A 44 19.05 0.66 2.79
C ALA A 44 19.69 1.65 3.78
N ASP A 45 19.81 2.91 3.37
CA ASP A 45 20.35 3.99 4.20
C ASP A 45 19.27 4.65 5.07
N ILE A 46 18.04 4.71 4.58
CA ILE A 46 16.88 5.23 5.32
C ILE A 46 15.72 4.25 5.17
N ALA A 47 15.01 3.99 6.27
CA ALA A 47 13.75 3.27 6.27
C ALA A 47 12.68 4.08 7.02
N VAL A 48 11.52 4.26 6.40
CA VAL A 48 10.36 4.91 7.03
C VAL A 48 9.30 3.86 7.32
N THR A 49 8.93 3.69 8.59
CA THR A 49 7.95 2.69 9.02
C THR A 49 6.74 3.35 9.67
N SER A 50 5.54 2.86 9.37
CA SER A 50 4.33 3.30 10.07
C SER A 50 4.03 2.32 11.20
N ILE A 51 4.25 2.76 12.44
CA ILE A 51 4.05 1.92 13.63
C ILE A 51 2.57 1.53 13.76
N HIS A 52 1.66 2.44 13.45
CA HIS A 52 0.22 2.19 13.52
C HIS A 52 -0.36 1.28 12.43
N LYS A 53 0.40 0.99 11.36
CA LYS A 53 -0.08 0.14 10.27
C LYS A 53 0.26 -1.32 10.49
N ALA A 54 1.52 -1.58 10.82
CA ALA A 54 2.08 -2.92 10.89
C ALA A 54 2.40 -3.39 12.32
N LEU A 55 2.27 -2.51 13.32
CA LEU A 55 2.50 -2.81 14.74
C LEU A 55 1.34 -2.23 15.59
N MET A 56 1.53 -2.14 16.91
CA MET A 56 0.50 -1.82 17.89
C MET A 56 0.43 -0.31 18.25
N GLY A 57 0.96 0.56 17.39
CA GLY A 57 0.99 2.00 17.62
C GLY A 57 -0.35 2.68 17.36
N TYR A 58 -0.61 3.81 18.02
CA TYR A 58 -1.74 4.67 17.70
C TYR A 58 -1.59 5.33 16.33
N SER A 59 -2.70 5.55 15.63
CA SER A 59 -2.74 6.26 14.34
C SER A 59 -1.90 7.54 14.36
N ALA A 60 -1.25 7.85 13.24
CA ALA A 60 -0.26 8.92 13.06
C ALA A 60 1.12 8.69 13.71
N THR A 61 1.41 7.50 14.22
CA THR A 61 2.78 7.13 14.67
C THR A 61 3.60 6.50 13.53
N ALA A 62 4.83 6.98 13.37
CA ALA A 62 5.81 6.50 12.40
C ALA A 62 7.23 6.69 12.93
N ILE A 63 8.19 5.93 12.40
CA ILE A 63 9.62 6.06 12.71
C ILE A 63 10.39 6.23 11.40
N VAL A 64 11.31 7.19 11.38
CA VAL A 64 12.37 7.27 10.35
C VAL A 64 13.64 6.75 10.98
N SER A 65 14.17 5.66 10.45
CA SER A 65 15.45 5.09 10.86
C SER A 65 16.49 5.32 9.78
N CYS A 66 17.73 5.63 10.16
CA CYS A 66 18.82 5.81 9.20
C CYS A 66 20.09 5.08 9.61
N ARG A 67 20.86 4.65 8.61
CA ARG A 67 22.26 4.27 8.74
C ARG A 67 23.09 5.51 8.37
N GLY A 68 24.07 5.85 9.21
CA GLY A 68 25.06 6.88 8.84
C GLY A 68 25.89 6.43 7.63
N GLY A 69 26.63 7.35 7.01
CA GLY A 69 27.45 7.07 5.84
C GLY A 69 27.12 8.04 4.71
N LEU A 70 26.34 7.59 3.73
CA LEU A 70 25.83 8.44 2.63
C LEU A 70 24.81 9.50 3.10
N ILE A 71 24.28 9.33 4.31
CA ILE A 71 23.34 10.25 4.96
C ILE A 71 23.98 10.90 6.19
N ASP A 72 23.85 12.22 6.28
CA ASP A 72 24.16 12.99 7.50
C ASP A 72 22.94 12.94 8.45
N PRO A 73 23.04 12.26 9.62
CA PRO A 73 21.93 12.13 10.55
C PRO A 73 21.45 13.48 11.09
N HIS A 74 22.33 14.46 11.27
CA HIS A 74 21.95 15.78 11.78
C HIS A 74 21.15 16.57 10.75
N ARG A 75 21.46 16.39 9.46
CA ARG A 75 20.65 16.99 8.39
C ARG A 75 19.29 16.29 8.29
N LEU A 76 19.23 14.98 8.45
CA LEU A 76 17.97 14.24 8.45
C LEU A 76 17.07 14.68 9.62
N ASP A 77 17.62 14.76 10.83
CA ASP A 77 16.92 15.19 12.05
C ASP A 77 16.29 16.58 11.89
N ARG A 78 17.08 17.57 11.44
CA ARG A 78 16.54 18.91 11.10
C ARG A 78 15.46 18.87 10.02
N SER A 79 15.51 17.92 9.09
CA SER A 79 14.49 17.81 8.03
C SER A 79 13.17 17.26 8.59
N VAL A 80 13.24 16.35 9.57
CA VAL A 80 12.07 15.86 10.30
C VAL A 80 11.43 17.01 11.08
N ASP A 81 12.23 17.79 11.80
CA ASP A 81 11.77 18.95 12.59
C ASP A 81 11.01 19.99 11.77
N LEU A 82 11.33 20.19 10.49
CA LEU A 82 10.61 21.11 9.60
C LEU A 82 9.14 20.72 9.37
N THR A 83 8.82 19.45 9.55
CA THR A 83 7.47 18.90 9.32
C THR A 83 6.78 18.48 10.62
N ALA A 84 7.55 18.33 11.71
CA ALA A 84 7.03 17.96 13.01
C ALA A 84 6.33 19.14 13.71
N THR A 85 5.36 18.83 14.57
CA THR A 85 4.82 19.81 15.51
C THR A 85 5.86 20.12 16.60
N THR A 86 5.96 21.38 17.01
CA THR A 86 6.78 21.78 18.17
C THR A 86 6.20 21.32 19.51
N SER A 87 4.96 20.81 19.52
CA SER A 87 4.27 20.26 20.69
C SER A 87 3.80 18.83 20.40
N PRO A 88 4.69 17.82 20.39
CA PRO A 88 4.30 16.44 20.09
C PRO A 88 3.38 15.88 21.19
N SER A 89 2.42 15.05 20.78
CA SER A 89 1.55 14.35 21.73
C SER A 89 2.35 13.30 22.49
N ALA A 90 2.50 13.50 23.80
CA ALA A 90 3.15 12.54 24.69
C ALA A 90 2.51 11.14 24.62
N THR A 91 1.20 11.07 24.38
CA THR A 91 0.46 9.81 24.20
C THR A 91 0.92 9.05 22.95
N LEU A 92 1.16 9.74 21.84
CA LEU A 92 1.66 9.10 20.62
C LEU A 92 3.10 8.61 20.80
N LEU A 93 3.95 9.41 21.45
CA LEU A 93 5.33 9.02 21.78
C LEU A 93 5.38 7.81 22.73
N ALA A 94 4.53 7.80 23.77
CA ALA A 94 4.42 6.69 24.70
C ALA A 94 3.91 5.41 24.01
N SER A 95 2.98 5.54 23.05
CA SER A 95 2.51 4.40 22.25
C SER A 95 3.63 3.80 21.39
N ILE A 96 4.50 4.63 20.81
CA ILE A 96 5.68 4.16 20.07
C ILE A 96 6.63 3.40 21.00
N ASP A 97 6.97 3.96 22.16
CA ASP A 97 7.91 3.31 23.08
C ASP A 97 7.34 2.01 23.69
N ALA A 98 6.04 1.99 24.03
CA ALA A 98 5.37 0.77 24.47
C ALA A 98 5.38 -0.32 23.38
N THR A 99 5.13 0.06 22.12
CA THR A 99 5.20 -0.86 20.98
C THR A 99 6.62 -1.42 20.82
N ARG A 100 7.63 -0.54 20.87
CA ARG A 100 9.05 -0.95 20.85
C ARG A 100 9.36 -1.95 21.96
N HIS A 101 8.92 -1.67 23.19
CA HIS A 101 9.17 -2.56 24.33
C HIS A 101 8.62 -3.97 24.09
N VAL A 102 7.34 -4.07 23.69
CA VAL A 102 6.71 -5.37 23.38
C VAL A 102 7.43 -6.09 22.25
N MET A 103 7.82 -5.36 21.20
CA MET A 103 8.48 -5.98 20.06
C MET A 103 9.89 -6.50 20.38
N LEU A 104 10.59 -5.88 21.32
CA LEU A 104 11.91 -6.32 21.78
C LEU A 104 11.87 -7.51 22.75
N THR A 105 10.78 -7.69 23.50
CA THR A 105 10.65 -8.80 24.46
C THR A 105 10.02 -10.03 23.82
N ASP A 106 8.82 -9.87 23.26
CA ASP A 106 7.95 -10.98 22.84
C ASP A 106 7.63 -10.94 21.34
N GLY A 107 7.95 -9.83 20.67
CA GLY A 107 7.57 -9.57 19.28
C GLY A 107 8.06 -10.61 18.28
N VAL A 108 9.31 -11.05 18.38
CA VAL A 108 9.88 -12.04 17.45
C VAL A 108 9.11 -13.36 17.52
N ALA A 109 8.81 -13.84 18.74
CA ALA A 109 8.05 -15.07 18.94
C ALA A 109 6.59 -14.91 18.49
N ALA A 110 5.98 -13.75 18.76
CA ALA A 110 4.62 -13.43 18.31
C ALA A 110 4.52 -13.40 16.78
N LEU A 111 5.47 -12.75 16.10
CA LEU A 111 5.54 -12.70 14.64
C LEU A 111 5.75 -14.09 14.02
N ALA A 112 6.64 -14.91 14.57
CA ALA A 112 6.84 -16.28 14.11
C ALA A 112 5.57 -17.13 14.23
N ARG A 113 4.84 -16.99 15.35
CA ARG A 113 3.55 -17.65 15.57
C ARG A 113 2.50 -17.20 14.54
N VAL A 114 2.40 -15.90 14.29
CA VAL A 114 1.47 -15.32 13.31
C VAL A 114 1.82 -15.76 11.90
N ALA A 115 3.10 -15.79 11.53
CA ALA A 115 3.56 -16.29 10.24
C ALA A 115 3.18 -17.76 10.03
N ALA A 116 3.37 -18.61 11.04
CA ALA A 116 2.99 -20.03 10.99
C ALA A 116 1.46 -20.21 10.84
N ALA A 117 0.66 -19.47 11.62
CA ALA A 117 -0.79 -19.51 11.50
C ALA A 117 -1.29 -18.94 10.15
N THR A 118 -0.60 -17.93 9.62
CA THR A 118 -0.90 -17.37 8.29
C THR A 118 -0.58 -18.39 7.19
N ALA A 119 0.49 -19.17 7.32
CA ALA A 119 0.80 -20.27 6.40
C ALA A 119 -0.30 -21.34 6.43
N GLU A 120 -0.78 -21.74 7.61
CA GLU A 120 -1.93 -22.65 7.74
C GLU A 120 -3.21 -22.06 7.11
N ALA A 121 -3.48 -20.77 7.37
CA ALA A 121 -4.60 -20.06 6.77
C ALA A 121 -4.53 -20.07 5.23
N ARG A 122 -3.35 -19.82 4.65
CA ARG A 122 -3.09 -19.93 3.21
C ARG A 122 -3.43 -21.33 2.71
N ASP A 123 -3.03 -22.39 3.41
CA ASP A 123 -3.31 -23.77 3.01
C ASP A 123 -4.80 -24.12 3.06
N ILE A 124 -5.55 -23.57 4.03
CA ILE A 124 -6.99 -23.76 4.12
C ILE A 124 -7.70 -23.15 2.92
N VAL A 125 -7.44 -21.87 2.63
CA VAL A 125 -8.14 -21.17 1.55
C VAL A 125 -7.67 -21.60 0.16
N ARG A 126 -6.43 -22.08 0.01
CA ARG A 126 -5.92 -22.64 -1.26
C ARG A 126 -6.69 -23.89 -1.72
N ARG A 127 -7.37 -24.59 -0.81
CA ARG A 127 -8.22 -25.75 -1.15
C ARG A 127 -9.56 -25.36 -1.79
N VAL A 128 -9.93 -24.08 -1.73
CA VAL A 128 -11.17 -23.58 -2.35
C VAL A 128 -10.94 -23.43 -3.85
N ALA A 129 -11.75 -24.13 -4.65
CA ALA A 129 -11.60 -24.12 -6.10
C ALA A 129 -11.76 -22.70 -6.68
N GLY A 130 -10.78 -22.27 -7.48
CA GLY A 130 -10.74 -20.93 -8.11
C GLY A 130 -10.12 -19.83 -7.23
N VAL A 131 -9.69 -20.12 -6.00
CA VAL A 131 -8.92 -19.16 -5.20
C VAL A 131 -7.45 -19.29 -5.52
N VAL A 132 -6.80 -18.17 -5.84
CA VAL A 132 -5.34 -18.07 -5.91
C VAL A 132 -4.86 -17.34 -4.67
N VAL A 133 -4.05 -18.03 -3.86
CA VAL A 133 -3.33 -17.39 -2.75
C VAL A 133 -2.09 -16.71 -3.31
N ILE A 134 -1.93 -15.42 -3.05
CA ILE A 134 -0.73 -14.70 -3.47
C ILE A 134 0.44 -15.11 -2.57
N ASP A 135 1.39 -15.81 -3.18
CA ASP A 135 2.67 -16.23 -2.63
C ASP A 135 3.78 -16.12 -3.69
N GLU A 136 5.02 -16.44 -3.32
CA GLU A 136 6.17 -16.34 -4.21
C GLU A 136 6.01 -17.09 -5.53
N SER A 137 5.33 -18.24 -5.52
CA SER A 137 5.09 -19.01 -6.75
C SER A 137 4.15 -18.31 -7.72
N SER A 138 3.20 -17.51 -7.18
CA SER A 138 2.21 -16.80 -7.97
C SER A 138 2.71 -15.48 -8.57
N VAL A 139 3.65 -14.80 -7.90
CA VAL A 139 4.12 -13.45 -8.30
C VAL A 139 5.61 -13.37 -8.64
N GLY A 140 6.39 -14.43 -8.40
CA GLY A 140 7.82 -14.50 -8.72
C GLY A 140 8.72 -13.65 -7.82
N CYS A 141 8.23 -13.20 -6.67
CA CYS A 141 9.01 -12.45 -5.67
C CYS A 141 8.55 -12.81 -4.25
N PRO A 142 9.40 -12.59 -3.23
CA PRO A 142 9.02 -12.88 -1.85
C PRO A 142 7.75 -12.14 -1.43
N VAL A 143 6.94 -12.79 -0.59
CA VAL A 143 5.70 -12.22 -0.05
C VAL A 143 5.76 -12.22 1.46
N ASP A 144 5.35 -11.10 2.06
CA ASP A 144 5.24 -10.89 3.50
C ASP A 144 4.54 -12.09 4.18
N PRO A 145 5.20 -12.77 5.13
CA PRO A 145 4.66 -13.95 5.77
C PRO A 145 3.39 -13.68 6.60
N ASN A 146 3.14 -12.42 6.98
CA ASN A 146 1.99 -12.04 7.80
C ASN A 146 0.83 -11.46 6.98
N LYS A 147 0.85 -11.60 5.65
CA LYS A 147 -0.25 -11.17 4.78
C LYS A 147 -0.97 -12.37 4.16
N LEU A 148 -2.30 -12.36 4.24
CA LEU A 148 -3.16 -13.28 3.49
C LEU A 148 -3.83 -12.48 2.37
N THR A 149 -3.30 -12.60 1.17
CA THR A 149 -3.83 -11.95 -0.03
C THR A 149 -4.40 -13.00 -0.97
N LEU A 150 -5.65 -12.82 -1.40
CA LEU A 150 -6.36 -13.75 -2.27
C LEU A 150 -6.79 -13.07 -3.55
N TRP A 151 -6.63 -13.77 -4.67
CA TRP A 151 -7.13 -13.40 -5.98
C TRP A 151 -8.30 -14.34 -6.33
N LEU A 152 -9.45 -13.73 -6.66
CA LEU A 152 -10.79 -14.34 -6.65
C LEU A 152 -11.57 -14.40 -7.98
N PRO A 153 -11.14 -13.87 -9.15
CA PRO A 153 -11.94 -13.88 -10.38
C PRO A 153 -12.55 -15.24 -10.76
N GLU A 154 -11.82 -16.35 -10.60
CA GLU A 154 -12.30 -17.70 -10.94
C GLU A 154 -13.39 -18.23 -9.99
N THR A 155 -13.61 -17.57 -8.84
CA THR A 155 -14.71 -17.90 -7.91
C THR A 155 -16.01 -17.18 -8.26
N GLY A 156 -15.94 -16.13 -9.09
CA GLY A 156 -17.04 -15.19 -9.33
C GLY A 156 -17.29 -14.20 -8.19
N VAL A 157 -16.70 -14.39 -7.01
CA VAL A 157 -16.79 -13.49 -5.86
C VAL A 157 -15.84 -12.30 -6.06
N THR A 158 -16.26 -11.09 -5.69
CA THR A 158 -15.35 -9.93 -5.65
C THR A 158 -14.72 -9.78 -4.27
N GLY A 159 -13.54 -9.17 -4.20
CA GLY A 159 -12.92 -8.84 -2.91
C GLY A 159 -13.84 -7.95 -2.06
N THR A 160 -14.52 -6.99 -2.69
CA THR A 160 -15.49 -6.10 -2.02
C THR A 160 -16.68 -6.86 -1.42
N MET A 161 -17.27 -7.82 -2.13
CA MET A 161 -18.36 -8.65 -1.60
C MET A 161 -17.91 -9.46 -0.38
N LEU A 162 -16.72 -10.04 -0.46
CA LEU A 162 -16.15 -10.81 0.64
C LEU A 162 -15.81 -9.92 1.85
N SER A 163 -15.27 -8.73 1.60
CA SER A 163 -15.03 -7.70 2.62
C SER A 163 -16.32 -7.30 3.33
N ASP A 164 -17.41 -7.03 2.60
CA ASP A 164 -18.71 -6.67 3.19
C ASP A 164 -19.28 -7.81 4.05
N ALA A 165 -19.15 -9.06 3.59
CA ALA A 165 -19.60 -10.23 4.33
C ALA A 165 -18.80 -10.47 5.63
N LEU A 166 -17.49 -10.19 5.60
CA LEU A 166 -16.63 -10.22 6.80
C LEU A 166 -16.94 -9.06 7.73
N TRP A 167 -17.22 -7.86 7.19
CA TRP A 167 -17.59 -6.68 7.96
C TRP A 167 -18.89 -6.88 8.76
N GLN A 168 -19.89 -7.54 8.17
CA GLN A 168 -21.11 -7.94 8.87
C GLN A 168 -20.84 -8.87 10.08
N ARG A 169 -19.69 -9.55 10.07
CA ARG A 169 -19.19 -10.40 11.16
C ARG A 169 -18.17 -9.69 12.05
N ARG A 170 -18.01 -8.38 11.89
CA ARG A 170 -17.08 -7.50 12.63
C ARG A 170 -15.61 -7.82 12.38
N ILE A 171 -15.29 -8.35 11.20
CA ILE A 171 -13.92 -8.61 10.76
C ILE A 171 -13.59 -7.58 9.68
N GLY A 172 -12.72 -6.63 10.01
CA GLY A 172 -12.17 -5.69 9.05
C GLY A 172 -11.03 -6.33 8.25
N VAL A 173 -10.91 -5.93 6.99
CA VAL A 173 -9.78 -6.32 6.12
C VAL A 173 -8.96 -5.10 5.76
N GLU A 174 -7.72 -5.32 5.34
CA GLU A 174 -6.78 -4.25 4.98
C GLU A 174 -7.26 -3.50 3.74
N ALA A 175 -7.53 -4.26 2.67
CA ALA A 175 -7.98 -3.71 1.42
C ALA A 175 -8.77 -4.76 0.64
N ALA A 176 -9.67 -4.28 -0.22
CA ALA A 176 -10.43 -5.12 -1.13
C ALA A 176 -10.73 -4.34 -2.42
N ASP A 177 -10.65 -5.04 -3.54
CA ASP A 177 -11.04 -4.54 -4.85
C ASP A 177 -11.95 -5.55 -5.58
N SER A 178 -12.16 -5.37 -6.88
CA SER A 178 -12.99 -6.28 -7.68
C SER A 178 -12.45 -7.71 -7.68
N ASP A 179 -11.14 -7.92 -7.61
CA ASP A 179 -10.50 -9.21 -7.85
C ASP A 179 -9.70 -9.73 -6.66
N THR A 180 -9.33 -8.85 -5.74
CA THR A 180 -8.38 -9.13 -4.67
C THR A 180 -8.95 -8.74 -3.31
N ILE A 181 -8.64 -9.53 -2.29
CA ILE A 181 -8.77 -9.14 -0.89
C ILE A 181 -7.42 -9.30 -0.19
N VAL A 182 -7.07 -8.35 0.67
CA VAL A 182 -5.83 -8.31 1.44
C VAL A 182 -6.21 -8.30 2.92
N MET A 183 -5.63 -9.21 3.68
CA MET A 183 -5.71 -9.25 5.14
C MET A 183 -4.30 -9.21 5.71
N THR A 184 -4.05 -8.29 6.64
CA THR A 184 -2.77 -8.20 7.37
C THR A 184 -2.98 -8.80 8.75
N MET A 185 -2.16 -9.79 9.12
CA MET A 185 -2.18 -10.40 10.45
C MET A 185 -1.20 -9.67 11.37
N SER A 186 -1.70 -9.27 12.53
CA SER A 186 -0.99 -8.47 13.53
C SER A 186 -0.28 -9.36 14.55
N PRO A 187 0.82 -8.93 15.18
CA PRO A 187 1.47 -9.67 16.28
C PRO A 187 0.55 -10.04 17.45
N VAL A 188 -0.56 -9.31 17.62
CA VAL A 188 -1.54 -9.54 18.69
C VAL A 188 -2.58 -10.59 18.35
N ASP A 189 -2.67 -11.03 17.09
CA ASP A 189 -3.63 -12.03 16.67
C ASP A 189 -3.25 -13.42 17.18
N SER A 190 -4.25 -14.18 17.65
CA SER A 190 -4.05 -15.56 18.07
C SER A 190 -4.04 -16.50 16.86
N SER A 191 -3.29 -17.60 16.95
CA SER A 191 -3.24 -18.60 15.88
C SER A 191 -4.61 -19.19 15.58
N GLU A 192 -5.40 -19.45 16.62
CA GLU A 192 -6.76 -19.98 16.51
C GLU A 192 -7.67 -19.02 15.75
N TRP A 193 -7.60 -17.73 16.09
CA TRP A 193 -8.40 -16.70 15.42
C TRP A 193 -8.04 -16.58 13.93
N ILE A 194 -6.75 -16.55 13.58
CA ILE A 194 -6.29 -16.49 12.19
C ILE A 194 -6.83 -17.69 11.38
N VAL A 195 -6.73 -18.89 11.95
CA VAL A 195 -7.20 -20.13 11.31
C VAL A 195 -8.73 -20.15 11.17
N ASP A 196 -9.47 -19.69 12.19
CA ASP A 196 -10.92 -19.62 12.14
C ASP A 196 -11.43 -18.58 11.12
N VAL A 197 -10.76 -17.44 11.01
CA VAL A 197 -11.01 -16.46 9.94
C VAL A 197 -10.78 -17.08 8.57
N ALA A 198 -9.70 -17.84 8.39
CA ALA A 198 -9.42 -18.52 7.12
C ALA A 198 -10.51 -19.53 6.73
N ARG A 199 -10.99 -20.33 7.69
CA ARG A 199 -12.12 -21.26 7.49
C ARG A 199 -13.41 -20.51 7.12
N MET A 200 -13.66 -19.38 7.79
CA MET A 200 -14.81 -18.53 7.52
C MET A 200 -14.74 -17.92 6.12
N VAL A 201 -13.57 -17.42 5.71
CA VAL A 201 -13.31 -16.91 4.36
C VAL A 201 -13.59 -17.99 3.32
N ALA A 202 -13.07 -19.20 3.53
CA ALA A 202 -13.32 -20.33 2.62
C ALA A 202 -14.82 -20.64 2.49
N ALA A 203 -15.55 -20.72 3.61
CA ALA A 203 -16.99 -20.97 3.62
C ALA A 203 -17.79 -19.84 2.95
N LEU A 204 -17.39 -18.58 3.16
CA LEU A 204 -18.02 -17.42 2.54
C LEU A 204 -17.86 -17.44 1.02
N ILE A 205 -16.64 -17.70 0.53
CA ILE A 205 -16.36 -17.81 -0.91
C ILE A 205 -17.26 -18.89 -1.55
N GLU A 206 -17.37 -20.06 -0.92
CA GLU A 206 -18.25 -21.12 -1.43
C GLU A 206 -19.73 -20.72 -1.42
N SER A 207 -20.20 -20.04 -0.37
CA SER A 207 -21.60 -19.62 -0.26
C SER A 207 -22.01 -18.53 -1.26
N MET A 208 -21.06 -17.72 -1.72
CA MET A 208 -21.27 -16.59 -2.63
C MET A 208 -20.84 -16.89 -4.06
N ARG A 209 -20.46 -18.14 -4.35
CA ARG A 209 -19.86 -18.54 -5.62
C ARG A 209 -20.73 -18.11 -6.81
N GLY A 210 -20.07 -17.51 -7.80
CA GLY A 210 -20.69 -17.00 -9.01
C GLY A 210 -20.08 -17.60 -10.28
N ARG A 211 -20.41 -16.98 -11.41
CA ARG A 211 -19.69 -17.26 -12.66
C ARG A 211 -18.29 -16.63 -12.59
N PRO A 212 -17.24 -17.33 -13.07
CA PRO A 212 -15.92 -16.74 -13.23
C PRO A 212 -16.00 -15.40 -13.97
N ARG A 213 -15.18 -14.44 -13.52
CA ARG A 213 -15.14 -13.08 -14.05
C ARG A 213 -13.85 -12.85 -14.81
N THR A 214 -13.89 -11.99 -15.81
CA THR A 214 -12.67 -11.41 -16.37
C THR A 214 -12.06 -10.47 -15.33
N PRO A 215 -10.76 -10.59 -15.01
CA PRO A 215 -10.08 -9.66 -14.12
C PRO A 215 -10.23 -8.22 -14.62
N ALA A 216 -10.46 -7.28 -13.70
CA ALA A 216 -10.56 -5.88 -14.04
C ALA A 216 -9.21 -5.34 -14.53
N PRO A 217 -9.20 -4.54 -15.61
CA PRO A 217 -7.99 -3.88 -16.04
C PRO A 217 -7.59 -2.85 -14.98
N VAL A 218 -6.36 -2.93 -14.49
CA VAL A 218 -5.82 -1.89 -13.61
C VAL A 218 -5.30 -0.77 -14.51
N ALA A 219 -6.14 0.23 -14.74
CA ALA A 219 -5.87 1.33 -15.68
C ALA A 219 -4.55 2.08 -15.37
N THR A 220 -4.17 2.15 -14.09
CA THR A 220 -2.95 2.85 -13.64
C THR A 220 -1.65 2.29 -14.22
N TRP A 221 -1.61 1.02 -14.59
CA TRP A 221 -0.39 0.39 -15.13
C TRP A 221 -0.32 0.44 -16.66
N GLN A 222 -1.35 0.97 -17.32
CA GLN A 222 -1.45 0.95 -18.79
C GLN A 222 -1.03 2.26 -19.43
N VAL A 223 -0.91 3.34 -18.65
CA VAL A 223 -0.63 4.67 -19.17
C VAL A 223 0.75 5.13 -18.72
N ARG A 224 1.57 5.58 -19.67
CA ARG A 224 2.88 6.18 -19.37
C ARG A 224 2.69 7.69 -19.17
N PRO A 225 3.14 8.25 -18.03
CA PRO A 225 3.03 9.67 -17.80
C PRO A 225 3.97 10.44 -18.73
N GLU A 226 3.50 11.57 -19.26
CA GLU A 226 4.33 12.54 -19.97
C GLU A 226 4.56 13.74 -19.03
N VAL A 227 5.69 13.77 -18.33
CA VAL A 227 6.05 14.86 -17.43
C VAL A 227 6.52 16.06 -18.23
N VAL A 228 5.79 17.18 -18.16
CA VAL A 228 6.09 18.42 -18.90
C VAL A 228 6.83 19.42 -18.02
N ILE A 229 6.38 19.58 -16.78
CA ILE A 229 7.02 20.40 -15.75
C ILE A 229 7.04 19.62 -14.43
N THR A 230 7.83 20.08 -13.47
CA THR A 230 7.87 19.43 -12.16
C THR A 230 6.53 19.58 -11.42
N PRO A 231 6.16 18.63 -10.55
CA PRO A 231 4.97 18.78 -9.70
C PRO A 231 4.97 20.06 -8.87
N ARG A 232 6.17 20.54 -8.46
CA ARG A 232 6.33 21.81 -7.75
C ARG A 232 5.94 23.00 -8.63
N GLU A 233 6.46 23.08 -9.85
CA GLU A 233 6.12 24.16 -10.78
C GLU A 233 4.62 24.17 -11.08
N ALA A 234 4.02 22.99 -11.35
CA ALA A 234 2.58 22.87 -11.58
C ALA A 234 1.75 23.34 -10.38
N MET A 235 2.14 22.93 -9.16
CA MET A 235 1.43 23.31 -7.94
C MET A 235 1.39 24.83 -7.71
N PHE A 236 2.48 25.53 -8.02
CA PHE A 236 2.61 26.98 -7.84
C PHE A 236 2.24 27.82 -9.07
N ALA A 237 1.94 27.20 -10.20
CA ALA A 237 1.56 27.92 -11.41
C ALA A 237 0.13 28.47 -11.31
N PRO A 238 -0.17 29.60 -11.99
CA PRO A 238 -1.54 30.03 -12.23
C PRO A 238 -2.30 28.92 -12.96
N ARG A 239 -3.57 28.72 -12.62
CA ARG A 239 -4.39 27.61 -13.12
C ARG A 239 -5.73 28.09 -13.66
N ARG A 240 -6.33 27.31 -14.56
CA ARG A 240 -7.71 27.50 -15.02
C ARG A 240 -8.43 26.16 -15.03
N ARG A 241 -9.73 26.21 -14.78
CA ARG A 241 -10.61 25.04 -14.89
C ARG A 241 -11.14 24.92 -16.31
N MET A 242 -11.23 23.70 -16.81
CA MET A 242 -11.88 23.37 -18.08
C MET A 242 -12.48 21.97 -18.04
N SER A 243 -13.21 21.56 -19.08
CA SER A 243 -13.72 20.19 -19.14
C SER A 243 -12.57 19.19 -19.25
N LEU A 244 -12.72 18.01 -18.62
CA LEU A 244 -11.69 16.97 -18.66
C LEU A 244 -11.39 16.53 -20.10
N ARG A 245 -12.42 16.48 -20.95
CA ARG A 245 -12.27 16.10 -22.37
C ARG A 245 -11.51 17.13 -23.18
N GLU A 246 -11.74 18.42 -22.95
CA GLU A 246 -11.02 19.49 -23.67
C GLU A 246 -9.60 19.72 -23.13
N ALA A 247 -9.25 19.13 -21.99
CA ALA A 247 -7.94 19.28 -21.38
C ALA A 247 -6.84 18.46 -22.06
N VAL A 248 -7.18 17.58 -23.02
CA VAL A 248 -6.18 16.82 -23.79
C VAL A 248 -5.13 17.76 -24.38
N GLY A 249 -3.86 17.44 -24.16
CA GLY A 249 -2.71 18.25 -24.57
C GLY A 249 -2.29 19.32 -23.55
N GLN A 250 -3.12 19.66 -22.57
CA GLN A 250 -2.79 20.60 -21.50
C GLN A 250 -1.97 19.94 -20.39
N VAL A 251 -1.38 20.75 -19.51
CA VAL A 251 -0.62 20.28 -18.34
C VAL A 251 -1.51 20.31 -17.10
N SER A 252 -1.64 19.18 -16.41
CA SER A 252 -2.45 19.08 -15.20
C SER A 252 -1.89 19.94 -14.06
N ALA A 253 -2.75 20.63 -13.33
CA ALA A 253 -2.41 21.33 -12.09
C ALA A 253 -2.87 20.57 -10.83
N GLU A 254 -3.49 19.40 -11.00
CA GLU A 254 -4.02 18.57 -9.92
C GLU A 254 -3.77 17.08 -10.14
N GLN A 255 -4.21 16.25 -9.19
CA GLN A 255 -3.94 14.81 -9.16
C GLN A 255 -5.23 14.00 -9.28
N PHE A 256 -5.22 12.94 -10.07
CA PHE A 256 -6.31 11.95 -10.15
C PHE A 256 -5.78 10.61 -9.65
N CYS A 257 -6.28 10.14 -8.51
CA CYS A 257 -5.85 8.89 -7.89
C CYS A 257 -7.03 7.95 -7.67
N PRO A 258 -7.23 6.94 -8.52
CA PRO A 258 -8.32 5.99 -8.36
C PRO A 258 -8.12 5.06 -7.15
N TYR A 259 -9.19 4.80 -6.42
CA TYR A 259 -9.25 3.83 -5.34
C TYR A 259 -10.26 2.74 -5.67
N PRO A 260 -9.82 1.47 -5.77
CA PRO A 260 -8.44 0.97 -5.72
C PRO A 260 -7.63 1.27 -7.01
N PRO A 261 -6.27 1.17 -7.01
CA PRO A 261 -5.39 0.76 -5.89
C PRO A 261 -4.89 1.92 -5.01
N GLY A 262 -5.26 3.17 -5.29
CA GLY A 262 -4.74 4.34 -4.59
C GLY A 262 -3.37 4.81 -5.12
N VAL A 263 -3.07 4.53 -6.39
CA VAL A 263 -1.87 5.01 -7.11
C VAL A 263 -2.31 6.05 -8.14
N PRO A 264 -1.61 7.21 -8.26
CA PRO A 264 -2.00 8.27 -9.18
C PRO A 264 -2.05 7.79 -10.65
N LEU A 265 -3.14 8.11 -11.34
CA LEU A 265 -3.28 8.00 -12.80
C LEU A 265 -2.67 9.20 -13.52
N LEU A 266 -2.89 10.39 -12.95
CA LEU A 266 -2.40 11.67 -13.46
C LEU A 266 -1.93 12.51 -12.28
N GLY A 267 -0.72 13.05 -12.35
CA GLY A 267 -0.13 13.96 -11.37
C GLY A 267 -0.04 15.41 -11.86
N PRO A 268 0.16 16.37 -10.95
CA PRO A 268 0.45 17.75 -11.33
C PRO A 268 1.75 17.82 -12.16
N GLY A 269 1.73 18.57 -13.26
CA GLY A 269 2.87 18.74 -14.16
C GLY A 269 2.93 17.73 -15.31
N GLU A 270 2.06 16.73 -15.32
CA GLU A 270 1.93 15.77 -16.41
C GLU A 270 0.96 16.27 -17.49
N ARG A 271 1.20 15.88 -18.75
CA ARG A 271 0.30 16.16 -19.86
C ARG A 271 -0.93 15.27 -19.79
N VAL A 272 -2.10 15.87 -19.94
CA VAL A 272 -3.35 15.15 -20.12
C VAL A 272 -3.38 14.53 -21.51
N THR A 273 -3.54 13.21 -21.59
CA THR A 273 -3.66 12.46 -22.85
C THR A 273 -5.06 11.85 -22.98
N GLU A 274 -5.47 11.49 -24.19
CA GLU A 274 -6.76 10.80 -24.40
C GLU A 274 -6.85 9.51 -23.59
N ALA A 275 -5.77 8.72 -23.58
CA ALA A 275 -5.68 7.49 -22.80
C ALA A 275 -5.88 7.73 -21.29
N LEU A 276 -5.36 8.84 -20.74
CA LEU A 276 -5.58 9.21 -19.34
C LEU A 276 -7.03 9.60 -19.08
N VAL A 277 -7.65 10.37 -19.97
CA VAL A 277 -9.07 10.77 -19.84
C VAL A 277 -9.97 9.52 -19.84
N ASP A 278 -9.73 8.58 -20.74
CA ASP A 278 -10.48 7.32 -20.81
C ASP A 278 -10.24 6.46 -19.56
N ALA A 279 -8.99 6.34 -19.11
CA ALA A 279 -8.63 5.61 -17.90
C ALA A 279 -9.28 6.20 -16.64
N ILE A 280 -9.32 7.53 -16.50
CA ILE A 280 -10.00 8.23 -15.41
C ILE A 280 -11.51 7.95 -15.45
N GLY A 281 -12.11 7.99 -16.65
CA GLY A 281 -13.53 7.68 -16.85
C GLY A 281 -13.87 6.25 -16.41
N VAL A 282 -13.10 5.25 -16.87
CA VAL A 282 -13.26 3.84 -16.46
C VAL A 282 -13.08 3.71 -14.95
N ALA A 283 -12.05 4.30 -14.37
CA ALA A 283 -11.78 4.20 -12.94
C ALA A 283 -12.92 4.82 -12.09
N GLY A 284 -13.52 5.92 -12.54
CA GLY A 284 -14.69 6.54 -11.90
C GLY A 284 -15.94 5.64 -11.88
N THR A 285 -16.06 4.68 -12.80
CA THR A 285 -17.15 3.68 -12.77
C THR A 285 -16.89 2.54 -11.78
N LEU A 286 -15.62 2.29 -11.44
CA LEU A 286 -15.19 1.21 -10.56
C LEU A 286 -15.07 1.66 -9.10
N GLY A 287 -14.85 2.96 -8.86
CA GLY A 287 -14.68 3.47 -7.52
C GLY A 287 -14.45 4.98 -7.48
N ARG A 288 -13.99 5.44 -6.32
CA ARG A 288 -13.70 6.86 -6.09
C ARG A 288 -12.37 7.24 -6.73
N VAL A 289 -12.33 8.36 -7.44
CA VAL A 289 -11.06 9.02 -7.82
C VAL A 289 -10.83 10.19 -6.85
N ALA A 290 -9.71 10.17 -6.14
CA ALA A 290 -9.38 11.17 -5.12
C ALA A 290 -8.41 12.25 -5.64
N TYR A 291 -8.30 13.32 -4.86
CA TYR A 291 -7.44 14.50 -5.05
C TYR A 291 -7.77 15.41 -6.23
N CYS A 292 -8.69 15.02 -7.12
CA CYS A 292 -9.23 15.90 -8.13
C CYS A 292 -10.20 16.91 -7.49
N SER A 293 -10.15 18.16 -7.97
CA SER A 293 -10.98 19.26 -7.44
C SER A 293 -12.46 19.14 -7.81
N ASP A 294 -12.78 18.35 -8.84
CA ASP A 294 -14.15 17.98 -9.23
C ASP A 294 -14.37 16.47 -9.07
N PRO A 295 -15.11 16.03 -8.04
CA PRO A 295 -15.35 14.61 -7.80
C PRO A 295 -16.29 13.96 -8.83
N THR A 296 -16.96 14.75 -9.68
CA THR A 296 -17.80 14.23 -10.77
C THR A 296 -16.99 13.86 -12.02
N LEU A 297 -15.70 14.21 -12.05
CA LEU A 297 -14.78 14.02 -13.18
C LEU A 297 -15.21 14.76 -14.45
N ALA A 298 -16.09 15.76 -14.33
CA ALA A 298 -16.52 16.58 -15.47
C ALA A 298 -15.45 17.62 -15.85
N THR A 299 -14.74 18.16 -14.85
CA THR A 299 -13.75 19.22 -15.03
C THR A 299 -12.39 18.88 -14.42
N ILE A 300 -11.38 19.62 -14.86
CA ILE A 300 -9.99 19.53 -14.40
C ILE A 300 -9.37 20.93 -14.29
N GLU A 301 -8.47 21.12 -13.33
CA GLU A 301 -7.57 22.28 -13.29
C GLU A 301 -6.28 22.02 -14.07
N VAL A 302 -5.98 22.91 -15.03
CA VAL A 302 -4.75 22.86 -15.84
C VAL A 302 -3.90 24.10 -15.60
N VAL A 303 -2.60 23.99 -15.83
CA VAL A 303 -1.65 25.10 -15.76
C VAL A 303 -1.97 26.11 -16.87
N ASN A 304 -2.03 27.39 -16.50
CA ASN A 304 -2.09 28.49 -17.47
C ASN A 304 -0.72 28.64 -18.11
N GLN A 305 -0.63 28.26 -19.39
CA GLN A 305 0.54 28.51 -20.23
C GLN A 305 0.49 29.91 -20.84
#